data_AF-A0A662YP78-F1
#
_entry.id   AF-A0A662YP78-F1
#
_cell.length_a   1.000
_cell.length_b   1.000
_cell.length_c   1.000
_cell.angle_alpha   90.00
_cell.angle_beta   90.00
_cell.angle_gamma   90.00
#
_symmetry.space_group_name_H-M   'P 1'
#
loop_
_entity.id
_entity.type
_entity.pdbx_description
1 polymer ?
#
loop_
_entity_poly.entity_id
_entity_poly.type
_entity_poly.pdbx_seq_one_letter_code
_entity_poly.pdbx_strand_id
1 'polypeptide(L)'
;MQQCVVPCYSAAWCVYKPVTQKPAAATYCTSGKPNPGEPFYSSGLLGAHVMATMLQQRQERMQWYKNELLAMATDLGHRLLPAFNTTSGLPYPRVNLRYGVLNPLSRTGTESNTCTACAGTMILEFAALSRLSGEPVFEGHARRALDVLWEKRQRGSDLVGTVINIHNGDWVRRAVTCALPLAPPQHYTAIMKYISQPPLLLSVHMHNPTVSVRGWMDSLLAFFPGLQVLRGDLKPAIETHEMLYQVTKQHKFLPEAFTTEFRVHWGQHPLRPEFAESTYFLYKATGDPYYLQVGRSIVDSLNQHARVPCGFAAVQDVRTGRHEDRMDSFFLAEMFKYLYLLFSEKEQLLFDIDDYIFSTEAHLLPVTLSTMHPACQGNASAVHPTAEEDLFTHSCPSTQTLFPNNPAFAKTIRDRYKYLLGAGGVYHTTPVSSLRVLRWFLFQKYAYPADELMPLSCRGRVRGLEPNRGDIDDVLGTFSLTLIDSMDTLVLLNRLDEFEEAVKKVIVDVRLDHDVVVSVFETNIRVLG
;
A
#
# COMPACT_ATOMS: atom_id res chain seq x y z
N MET A 1 -11.57 5.82 -19.85
CA MET A 1 -10.17 5.95 -19.42
C MET A 1 -10.11 6.81 -18.16
N GLN A 2 -10.48 6.24 -17.01
CA GLN A 2 -9.77 6.62 -15.79
C GLN A 2 -8.33 6.12 -15.92
N GLN A 3 -7.42 6.64 -15.10
CA GLN A 3 -6.00 6.37 -15.26
C GLN A 3 -5.56 5.33 -14.24
N CYS A 4 -4.69 4.41 -14.66
CA CYS A 4 -3.87 3.62 -13.73
C CYS A 4 -2.93 4.58 -12.97
N VAL A 5 -3.45 5.13 -11.88
CA VAL A 5 -2.72 5.83 -10.81
C VAL A 5 -3.33 5.26 -9.53
N VAL A 6 -2.49 4.60 -8.76
CA VAL A 6 -2.81 3.82 -7.55
C VAL A 6 -1.69 4.15 -6.54
N PRO A 7 -1.93 4.13 -5.22
CA PRO A 7 -0.88 4.40 -4.26
C PRO A 7 0.22 3.34 -4.39
N CYS A 8 1.42 3.68 -3.91
CA CYS A 8 2.54 2.78 -3.80
C CYS A 8 3.28 3.14 -2.50
N TYR A 9 3.57 2.19 -1.62
CA TYR A 9 4.14 2.47 -0.28
C TYR A 9 5.38 1.64 0.08
N SER A 10 5.77 1.69 1.36
CA SER A 10 7.13 1.54 1.86
C SER A 10 7.66 0.11 2.04
N ALA A 11 8.64 -0.31 1.23
CA ALA A 11 9.52 -1.44 1.59
C ALA A 11 10.93 -1.48 0.97
N ALA A 12 11.18 -0.85 -0.20
CA ALA A 12 12.31 -1.21 -1.06
C ALA A 12 13.72 -1.10 -0.47
N TRP A 13 13.93 -0.29 0.58
CA TRP A 13 15.25 -0.08 1.18
C TRP A 13 15.91 -1.38 1.65
N CYS A 14 15.14 -2.32 2.22
CA CYS A 14 15.66 -3.62 2.63
C CYS A 14 15.85 -4.62 1.48
N VAL A 15 15.31 -4.37 0.28
CA VAL A 15 15.34 -5.33 -0.84
C VAL A 15 16.31 -4.94 -1.96
N TYR A 16 16.67 -3.66 -2.12
CA TYR A 16 17.46 -3.20 -3.29
C TYR A 16 18.99 -3.44 -3.20
N LYS A 17 19.52 -4.09 -2.15
CA LYS A 17 20.97 -4.35 -2.08
C LYS A 17 21.39 -5.60 -2.87
N PRO A 18 22.41 -5.53 -3.75
CA PRO A 18 22.97 -6.71 -4.39
C PRO A 18 23.69 -7.57 -3.35
N VAL A 19 23.57 -8.90 -3.48
CA VAL A 19 24.29 -9.86 -2.62
C VAL A 19 25.74 -10.01 -3.09
N THR A 20 26.54 -8.96 -2.89
CA THR A 20 27.99 -9.02 -3.04
C THR A 20 28.61 -9.58 -1.77
N GLN A 21 29.34 -10.69 -1.90
CA GLN A 21 29.86 -11.48 -0.78
C GLN A 21 30.76 -10.68 0.19
N LYS A 22 30.44 -10.71 1.49
CA LYS A 22 31.37 -11.17 2.55
C LYS A 22 30.71 -11.24 3.94
N PRO A 23 31.13 -12.17 4.82
CA PRO A 23 30.77 -12.16 6.23
C PRO A 23 31.72 -11.26 7.05
N ALA A 24 31.19 -10.65 8.12
CA ALA A 24 31.95 -10.18 9.27
C ALA A 24 31.53 -11.02 10.48
N ALA A 25 32.49 -11.65 11.17
CA ALA A 25 32.19 -12.58 12.25
C ALA A 25 32.24 -11.90 13.63
N ALA A 26 31.22 -12.13 14.46
CA ALA A 26 31.25 -11.87 15.89
C ALA A 26 30.31 -12.85 16.63
N THR A 27 30.83 -14.02 16.99
CA THR A 27 30.10 -14.97 17.85
C THR A 27 30.10 -14.45 19.28
N TYR A 28 28.93 -14.11 19.82
CA TYR A 28 28.68 -14.16 21.27
C TYR A 28 27.25 -14.58 21.57
N CYS A 29 27.06 -15.86 21.89
CA CYS A 29 25.87 -16.29 22.62
C CYS A 29 26.06 -15.91 24.09
N THR A 30 25.29 -14.94 24.58
CA THR A 30 25.08 -14.75 26.02
C THR A 30 23.63 -15.10 26.36
N SER A 31 23.45 -15.88 27.43
CA SER A 31 22.18 -16.54 27.74
C SER A 31 21.18 -15.60 28.41
N GLY A 32 20.38 -14.89 27.62
CA GLY A 32 19.11 -14.30 28.04
C GLY A 32 17.94 -15.23 27.69
N LYS A 33 16.99 -15.42 28.61
CA LYS A 33 15.72 -16.08 28.28
C LYS A 33 14.83 -15.09 27.51
N PRO A 34 14.27 -15.45 26.33
CA PRO A 34 13.14 -14.71 25.78
C PRO A 34 11.92 -14.88 26.70
N ASN A 35 11.21 -13.80 26.99
CA ASN A 35 9.86 -13.89 27.54
C ASN A 35 8.87 -14.07 26.37
N PRO A 36 7.88 -14.96 26.44
CA PRO A 36 6.99 -15.27 25.31
C PRO A 36 5.80 -14.30 25.21
N GLY A 37 5.45 -13.88 23.98
CA GLY A 37 4.15 -13.22 23.71
C GLY A 37 4.21 -12.02 22.75
N GLU A 38 4.48 -12.24 21.46
CA GLU A 38 4.98 -11.24 20.50
C GLU A 38 4.03 -10.34 19.63
N PRO A 39 2.97 -10.81 18.90
CA PRO A 39 2.69 -10.34 17.51
C PRO A 39 1.18 -10.17 17.05
N PHE A 40 0.70 -9.89 15.79
CA PHE A 40 0.96 -9.05 14.55
C PHE A 40 -0.37 -8.97 13.66
N TYR A 41 -0.55 -8.10 12.60
CA TYR A 41 -1.87 -7.76 11.93
C TYR A 41 -1.95 -7.56 10.37
N SER A 42 -3.17 -7.61 9.79
CA SER A 42 -3.68 -7.35 8.40
C SER A 42 -2.91 -7.68 7.11
N SER A 43 -3.60 -8.34 6.16
CA SER A 43 -3.13 -8.71 4.81
C SER A 43 -4.28 -9.20 3.91
N GLY A 44 -3.95 -9.52 2.65
CA GLY A 44 -4.57 -10.54 1.82
C GLY A 44 -4.17 -11.99 2.22
N LEU A 45 -3.27 -12.67 1.49
CA LEU A 45 -2.90 -14.07 1.78
C LEU A 45 -1.58 -14.24 2.55
N LEU A 46 -0.52 -13.47 2.26
CA LEU A 46 0.81 -13.71 2.83
C LEU A 46 0.92 -13.23 4.28
N GLY A 47 0.62 -11.97 4.57
CA GLY A 47 0.51 -11.51 5.96
C GLY A 47 -0.55 -12.28 6.75
N ALA A 48 -1.68 -12.70 6.17
CA ALA A 48 -2.67 -13.52 6.88
C ALA A 48 -2.12 -14.92 7.20
N HIS A 49 -1.29 -15.49 6.31
CA HIS A 49 -0.48 -16.67 6.63
C HIS A 49 0.51 -16.38 7.77
N VAL A 50 1.19 -15.23 7.77
CA VAL A 50 2.04 -14.80 8.88
C VAL A 50 1.19 -14.81 10.15
N MET A 51 0.08 -14.06 10.23
CA MET A 51 -0.71 -13.90 11.46
C MET A 51 -1.32 -15.21 11.96
N ALA A 52 -1.65 -16.15 11.07
CA ALA A 52 -2.03 -17.49 11.46
C ALA A 52 -0.88 -18.28 12.12
N THR A 53 0.29 -18.36 11.47
CA THR A 53 1.53 -19.00 11.96
C THR A 53 2.03 -18.39 13.28
N MET A 54 1.74 -17.11 13.44
CA MET A 54 2.18 -16.22 14.48
C MET A 54 1.30 -16.32 15.74
N LEU A 55 -0.02 -16.52 15.58
CA LEU A 55 -0.91 -16.96 16.67
C LEU A 55 -0.60 -18.41 17.11
N GLN A 56 -0.08 -19.25 16.19
CA GLN A 56 0.38 -20.59 16.54
C GLN A 56 1.62 -20.57 17.44
N GLN A 57 2.62 -19.75 17.09
CA GLN A 57 3.88 -19.64 17.85
C GLN A 57 3.65 -19.17 19.30
N ARG A 58 2.67 -18.28 19.52
CA ARG A 58 2.21 -17.87 20.85
C ARG A 58 1.52 -18.97 21.67
N GLN A 59 1.10 -20.07 21.03
CA GLN A 59 0.19 -21.08 21.60
C GLN A 59 -1.21 -20.55 21.98
N GLU A 60 -1.60 -19.36 21.50
CA GLU A 60 -2.90 -18.75 21.77
C GLU A 60 -4.05 -19.34 20.94
N ARG A 61 -3.81 -19.57 19.64
CA ARG A 61 -4.86 -19.97 18.68
C ARG A 61 -4.26 -20.70 17.48
N MET A 62 -5.08 -20.97 16.46
CA MET A 62 -4.70 -21.45 15.12
C MET A 62 -3.96 -22.80 15.06
N GLN A 63 -3.85 -23.56 16.15
CA GLN A 63 -3.08 -24.82 16.22
C GLN A 63 -3.50 -25.92 15.20
N TRP A 64 -4.64 -25.76 14.53
CA TRP A 64 -5.12 -26.65 13.47
C TRP A 64 -4.55 -26.32 12.07
N TYR A 65 -4.09 -25.09 11.86
CA TYR A 65 -3.63 -24.53 10.59
C TYR A 65 -2.29 -25.15 10.13
N LYS A 66 -2.12 -25.32 8.82
CA LYS A 66 -1.00 -26.05 8.19
C LYS A 66 -0.51 -25.33 6.94
N ASN A 67 -0.41 -24.01 7.02
CA ASN A 67 0.08 -23.13 5.96
C ASN A 67 -0.80 -23.10 4.70
N GLU A 68 -2.10 -23.39 4.81
CA GLU A 68 -3.01 -23.46 3.66
C GLU A 68 -3.07 -22.12 2.89
N LEU A 69 -3.03 -20.96 3.58
CA LEU A 69 -3.01 -19.66 2.91
C LEU A 69 -1.69 -19.41 2.15
N LEU A 70 -0.56 -19.94 2.62
CA LEU A 70 0.72 -19.89 1.89
C LEU A 70 0.70 -20.80 0.66
N ALA A 71 0.04 -21.96 0.74
CA ALA A 71 -0.16 -22.82 -0.42
C ALA A 71 -1.04 -22.12 -1.48
N MET A 72 -2.09 -21.42 -1.05
CA MET A 72 -2.92 -20.57 -1.93
C MET A 72 -2.13 -19.38 -2.49
N ALA A 73 -1.27 -18.73 -1.70
CA ALA A 73 -0.39 -17.65 -2.14
C ALA A 73 0.62 -18.12 -3.20
N THR A 74 1.15 -19.33 -3.06
CA THR A 74 2.08 -19.95 -4.02
C THR A 74 1.37 -20.31 -5.34
N ASP A 75 0.17 -20.91 -5.26
CA ASP A 75 -0.69 -21.16 -6.42
C ASP A 75 -1.05 -19.85 -7.16
N LEU A 76 -1.42 -18.79 -6.42
CA LEU A 76 -1.67 -17.46 -6.99
C LEU A 76 -0.42 -16.89 -7.67
N GLY A 77 0.73 -16.95 -7.01
CA GLY A 77 2.02 -16.52 -7.56
C GLY A 77 2.31 -17.19 -8.90
N HIS A 78 2.15 -18.52 -9.00
CA HIS A 78 2.34 -19.25 -10.25
C HIS A 78 1.34 -18.87 -11.35
N ARG A 79 0.10 -18.46 -11.00
CA ARG A 79 -0.88 -17.93 -11.96
C ARG A 79 -0.53 -16.53 -12.47
N LEU A 80 0.15 -15.72 -11.65
CA LEU A 80 0.64 -14.40 -12.03
C LEU A 80 1.95 -14.46 -12.85
N LEU A 81 2.84 -15.42 -12.59
CA LEU A 81 4.15 -15.56 -13.28
C LEU A 81 4.08 -15.49 -14.83
N PRO A 82 3.11 -16.10 -15.55
CA PRO A 82 2.95 -15.95 -16.99
C PRO A 82 2.92 -14.51 -17.50
N ALA A 83 2.47 -13.54 -16.68
CA ALA A 83 2.48 -12.13 -17.05
C ALA A 83 3.90 -11.58 -17.29
N PHE A 84 4.93 -12.13 -16.65
CA PHE A 84 6.32 -11.70 -16.81
C PHE A 84 7.01 -12.29 -18.06
N ASN A 85 6.31 -13.11 -18.86
CA ASN A 85 6.83 -13.69 -20.09
C ASN A 85 6.76 -12.70 -21.26
N THR A 86 7.56 -11.63 -21.15
CA THR A 86 7.70 -10.57 -22.17
C THR A 86 9.16 -10.42 -22.57
N THR A 87 9.41 -9.75 -23.71
CA THR A 87 10.75 -9.57 -24.26
C THR A 87 11.66 -8.73 -23.36
N SER A 88 11.10 -7.87 -22.51
CA SER A 88 11.86 -7.11 -21.50
C SER A 88 11.87 -7.75 -20.10
N GLY A 89 10.87 -8.59 -19.78
CA GLY A 89 10.63 -9.07 -18.40
C GLY A 89 9.74 -8.15 -17.56
N LEU A 90 9.27 -7.01 -18.10
CA LEU A 90 8.18 -6.23 -17.49
C LEU A 90 6.85 -7.00 -17.64
N PRO A 91 5.98 -7.05 -16.62
CA PRO A 91 4.74 -7.82 -16.71
C PRO A 91 3.69 -7.20 -17.64
N TYR A 92 2.93 -8.06 -18.34
CA TYR A 92 1.61 -7.69 -18.88
C TYR A 92 0.75 -7.10 -17.74
N PRO A 93 -0.11 -6.10 -18.00
CA PRO A 93 -0.97 -5.51 -16.97
C PRO A 93 -2.06 -6.47 -16.48
N ARG A 94 -2.40 -7.49 -17.28
CA ARG A 94 -3.51 -8.42 -17.05
C ARG A 94 -3.12 -9.88 -17.33
N VAL A 95 -3.72 -10.80 -16.58
CA VAL A 95 -3.54 -12.26 -16.73
C VAL A 95 -4.85 -12.99 -16.50
N ASN A 96 -5.06 -14.13 -17.17
CA ASN A 96 -6.19 -15.01 -16.89
C ASN A 96 -5.77 -16.03 -15.82
N LEU A 97 -6.49 -16.09 -14.70
CA LEU A 97 -6.10 -16.96 -13.56
C LEU A 97 -6.12 -18.47 -13.89
N ARG A 98 -6.87 -18.88 -14.91
CA ARG A 98 -6.91 -20.27 -15.40
C ARG A 98 -5.98 -20.54 -16.58
N TYR A 99 -5.80 -19.55 -17.45
CA TYR A 99 -5.22 -19.74 -18.79
C TYR A 99 -3.91 -18.97 -19.05
N GLY A 100 -3.46 -18.12 -18.12
CA GLY A 100 -2.26 -17.28 -18.27
C GLY A 100 -2.45 -16.19 -19.33
N VAL A 101 -1.40 -15.89 -20.11
CA VAL A 101 -1.41 -14.87 -21.17
C VAL A 101 -1.24 -15.41 -22.60
N LEU A 102 -0.94 -16.70 -22.78
CA LEU A 102 -0.58 -17.28 -24.09
C LEU A 102 -1.70 -18.13 -24.72
N ASN A 103 -2.76 -18.43 -23.99
CA ASN A 103 -3.85 -19.29 -24.47
C ASN A 103 -4.87 -18.45 -25.25
N PRO A 104 -5.41 -18.92 -26.40
CA PRO A 104 -6.50 -18.23 -27.09
C PRO A 104 -7.73 -17.93 -26.22
N LEU A 105 -7.99 -18.74 -25.18
CA LEU A 105 -9.06 -18.53 -24.22
C LEU A 105 -8.75 -17.48 -23.14
N SER A 106 -7.50 -17.02 -23.02
CA SER A 106 -7.09 -16.07 -21.97
C SER A 106 -7.86 -14.74 -22.02
N ARG A 107 -8.20 -14.23 -23.21
CA ARG A 107 -8.82 -12.90 -23.41
C ARG A 107 -7.96 -11.72 -22.92
N THR A 108 -6.65 -11.95 -22.79
CA THR A 108 -5.60 -11.02 -22.34
C THR A 108 -4.25 -11.51 -22.88
N GLY A 109 -3.21 -10.68 -22.86
CA GLY A 109 -1.87 -11.01 -23.38
C GLY A 109 -1.59 -10.43 -24.77
N THR A 110 -2.43 -9.50 -25.23
CA THR A 110 -2.21 -8.70 -26.44
C THR A 110 -1.81 -7.25 -26.11
N GLU A 111 -1.88 -6.87 -24.85
CA GLU A 111 -1.45 -5.57 -24.33
C GLU A 111 0.06 -5.40 -24.46
N SER A 112 0.50 -4.38 -25.17
CA SER A 112 1.93 -4.09 -25.36
C SER A 112 2.54 -3.18 -24.29
N ASN A 113 1.75 -2.69 -23.32
CA ASN A 113 2.16 -1.63 -22.40
C ASN A 113 1.68 -1.90 -20.96
N THR A 114 2.47 -1.46 -19.97
CA THR A 114 2.13 -1.53 -18.53
C THR A 114 2.41 -0.20 -17.84
N CYS A 115 1.82 0.03 -16.67
CA CYS A 115 2.07 1.25 -15.88
C CYS A 115 3.31 1.09 -14.98
N THR A 116 3.94 2.19 -14.61
CA THR A 116 5.23 2.15 -13.88
C THR A 116 5.09 1.63 -12.46
N ALA A 117 4.02 2.01 -11.75
CA ALA A 117 3.60 1.38 -10.50
C ALA A 117 3.34 -0.13 -10.69
N CYS A 118 2.56 -0.48 -11.72
CA CYS A 118 2.12 -1.83 -12.02
C CYS A 118 3.28 -2.84 -12.20
N ALA A 119 4.43 -2.39 -12.70
CA ALA A 119 5.62 -3.21 -12.88
C ALA A 119 6.64 -3.08 -11.74
N GLY A 120 6.65 -1.96 -11.01
CA GLY A 120 7.62 -1.69 -9.95
C GLY A 120 7.17 -2.13 -8.56
N THR A 121 5.87 -2.08 -8.28
CA THR A 121 5.25 -2.40 -6.99
C THR A 121 4.72 -3.84 -7.00
N MET A 122 5.64 -4.76 -7.32
CA MET A 122 5.46 -6.22 -7.27
C MET A 122 6.49 -6.89 -6.33
N ILE A 123 7.60 -6.19 -6.02
CA ILE A 123 8.78 -6.80 -5.40
C ILE A 123 8.58 -7.21 -3.94
N LEU A 124 7.71 -6.54 -3.20
CA LEU A 124 7.54 -6.78 -1.78
C LEU A 124 6.85 -8.12 -1.55
N GLU A 125 5.72 -8.31 -2.22
CA GLU A 125 4.85 -9.48 -2.09
C GLU A 125 5.51 -10.69 -2.76
N PHE A 126 6.15 -10.52 -3.93
CA PHE A 126 6.92 -11.59 -4.57
C PHE A 126 8.20 -11.95 -3.81
N ALA A 127 8.87 -11.00 -3.14
CA ALA A 127 9.97 -11.34 -2.22
C ALA A 127 9.45 -12.10 -0.99
N ALA A 128 8.41 -11.61 -0.32
CA ALA A 128 7.81 -12.26 0.84
C ALA A 128 7.36 -13.69 0.51
N LEU A 129 6.67 -13.90 -0.62
CA LEU A 129 6.32 -15.22 -1.14
C LEU A 129 7.56 -16.10 -1.33
N SER A 130 8.65 -15.57 -1.90
CA SER A 130 9.89 -16.32 -2.12
C SER A 130 10.58 -16.72 -0.81
N ARG A 131 10.52 -15.88 0.24
CA ARG A 131 11.11 -16.19 1.55
C ARG A 131 10.27 -17.18 2.36
N LEU A 132 8.94 -17.12 2.23
CA LEU A 132 8.01 -17.98 2.96
C LEU A 132 7.81 -19.35 2.29
N SER A 133 7.72 -19.42 0.96
CA SER A 133 7.64 -20.68 0.19
C SER A 133 9.00 -21.36 0.01
N GLY A 134 10.09 -20.59 0.00
CA GLY A 134 11.42 -21.05 -0.38
C GLY A 134 11.70 -21.02 -1.89
N GLU A 135 10.74 -20.63 -2.73
CA GLU A 135 10.90 -20.57 -4.19
C GLU A 135 11.41 -19.20 -4.68
N PRO A 136 12.67 -19.06 -5.14
CA PRO A 136 13.25 -17.76 -5.51
C PRO A 136 12.73 -17.19 -6.85
N VAL A 137 11.82 -17.90 -7.53
CA VAL A 137 11.33 -17.53 -8.86
C VAL A 137 10.55 -16.22 -8.84
N PHE A 138 9.72 -15.98 -7.82
CA PHE A 138 8.88 -14.80 -7.74
C PHE A 138 9.74 -13.54 -7.56
N GLU A 139 10.63 -13.50 -6.57
CA GLU A 139 11.56 -12.38 -6.36
C GLU A 139 12.44 -12.14 -7.59
N GLY A 140 12.90 -13.20 -8.25
CA GLY A 140 13.71 -13.10 -9.47
C GLY A 140 12.99 -12.41 -10.64
N HIS A 141 11.67 -12.60 -10.79
CA HIS A 141 10.86 -11.93 -11.80
C HIS A 141 10.57 -10.47 -11.42
N ALA A 142 10.13 -10.19 -10.18
CA ALA A 142 9.83 -8.84 -9.74
C ALA A 142 11.08 -7.94 -9.65
N ARG A 143 12.24 -8.50 -9.27
CA ARG A 143 13.55 -7.80 -9.30
C ARG A 143 13.87 -7.34 -10.72
N ARG A 144 13.80 -8.24 -11.69
CA ARG A 144 14.09 -7.95 -13.10
C ARG A 144 13.19 -6.84 -13.65
N ALA A 145 11.92 -6.81 -13.28
CA ALA A 145 11.01 -5.74 -13.69
C ALA A 145 11.46 -4.37 -13.16
N LEU A 146 11.87 -4.27 -11.88
CA LEU A 146 12.43 -3.04 -11.32
C LEU A 146 13.76 -2.63 -11.96
N ASP A 147 14.67 -3.58 -12.18
CA ASP A 147 15.96 -3.30 -12.83
C ASP A 147 15.76 -2.71 -14.24
N VAL A 148 14.83 -3.27 -15.02
CA VAL A 148 14.47 -2.76 -16.36
C VAL A 148 13.83 -1.37 -16.29
N LEU A 149 12.93 -1.10 -15.34
CA LEU A 149 12.40 0.26 -15.14
C LEU A 149 13.53 1.26 -14.83
N TRP A 150 14.52 0.85 -14.03
CA TRP A 150 15.63 1.69 -13.61
C TRP A 150 16.68 1.92 -14.73
N GLU A 151 16.95 0.92 -15.57
CA GLU A 151 17.81 1.07 -16.75
C GLU A 151 17.23 2.06 -17.77
N LYS A 152 15.90 2.08 -17.92
CA LYS A 152 15.18 2.89 -18.91
C LYS A 152 14.99 4.36 -18.51
N ARG A 153 15.33 4.76 -17.29
CA ARG A 153 15.15 6.15 -16.80
C ARG A 153 15.93 7.20 -17.62
N GLN A 154 15.50 8.46 -17.52
CA GLN A 154 16.24 9.60 -18.08
C GLN A 154 17.52 9.87 -17.28
N ARG A 155 18.67 9.39 -17.76
CA ARG A 155 19.98 9.47 -17.07
C ARG A 155 20.43 10.86 -16.58
N GLY A 156 19.94 11.95 -17.19
CA GLY A 156 20.26 13.32 -16.78
C GLY A 156 19.36 13.90 -15.67
N SER A 157 18.33 13.15 -15.25
CA SER A 157 17.37 13.58 -14.23
C SER A 157 16.94 12.47 -13.26
N ASP A 158 17.30 11.21 -13.53
CA ASP A 158 16.87 9.99 -12.80
C ASP A 158 15.34 9.80 -12.71
N LEU A 159 14.58 10.47 -13.59
CA LEU A 159 13.12 10.31 -13.71
C LEU A 159 12.73 9.16 -14.65
N VAL A 160 11.66 8.46 -14.33
CA VAL A 160 10.99 7.44 -15.15
C VAL A 160 9.66 7.96 -15.69
N GLY A 161 9.06 7.33 -16.71
CA GLY A 161 7.73 7.71 -17.20
C GLY A 161 6.58 7.18 -16.32
N THR A 162 5.36 7.16 -16.87
CA THR A 162 4.18 6.56 -16.21
C THR A 162 3.61 5.34 -16.94
N VAL A 163 3.89 5.18 -18.23
CA VAL A 163 3.52 3.98 -19.01
C VAL A 163 4.68 3.62 -19.94
N ILE A 164 5.05 2.35 -19.93
CA ILE A 164 6.18 1.77 -20.67
C ILE A 164 5.71 0.58 -21.52
N ASN A 165 6.32 0.39 -22.68
CA ASN A 165 6.08 -0.77 -23.54
C ASN A 165 6.85 -2.00 -23.02
N ILE A 166 6.17 -3.14 -22.88
CA ILE A 166 6.73 -4.35 -22.23
C ILE A 166 7.62 -5.20 -23.13
N HIS A 167 7.71 -4.88 -24.43
CA HIS A 167 8.55 -5.62 -25.37
C HIS A 167 9.87 -4.89 -25.66
N ASN A 168 9.81 -3.60 -26.00
CA ASN A 168 11.00 -2.81 -26.31
C ASN A 168 11.47 -1.91 -25.14
N GLY A 169 10.64 -1.69 -24.13
CA GLY A 169 10.94 -0.83 -22.99
C GLY A 169 10.92 0.68 -23.31
N ASP A 170 10.17 1.12 -24.32
CA ASP A 170 10.00 2.55 -24.63
C ASP A 170 8.92 3.21 -23.76
N TRP A 171 9.17 4.46 -23.37
CA TRP A 171 8.22 5.27 -22.61
C TRP A 171 7.10 5.83 -23.48
N VAL A 172 5.93 5.18 -23.42
CA VAL A 172 4.70 5.59 -24.12
C VAL A 172 4.09 6.84 -23.49
N ARG A 173 4.06 6.93 -22.15
CA ARG A 173 3.74 8.17 -21.42
C ARG A 173 4.96 8.68 -20.67
N ARG A 174 5.54 9.76 -21.19
CA ARG A 174 6.69 10.49 -20.62
C ARG A 174 6.30 11.54 -19.55
N ALA A 175 5.07 11.51 -19.06
CA ALA A 175 4.67 12.25 -17.86
C ALA A 175 5.19 11.49 -16.63
N VAL A 176 5.76 12.21 -15.66
CA VAL A 176 6.32 11.68 -14.42
C VAL A 176 5.42 12.05 -13.25
N THR A 177 5.27 11.14 -12.29
CA THR A 177 4.57 11.31 -11.01
C THR A 177 5.35 10.56 -9.93
N CYS A 178 4.91 10.58 -8.67
CA CYS A 178 5.56 9.82 -7.59
C CYS A 178 5.36 8.29 -7.67
N ALA A 179 4.82 7.75 -8.78
CA ALA A 179 4.36 6.36 -8.95
C ALA A 179 5.45 5.27 -9.01
N LEU A 180 6.63 5.50 -8.44
CA LEU A 180 7.68 4.48 -8.24
C LEU A 180 8.46 4.73 -6.93
N PRO A 181 7.83 4.54 -5.76
CA PRO A 181 8.47 4.79 -4.46
C PRO A 181 9.52 3.73 -4.11
N LEU A 182 9.40 2.55 -4.73
CA LEU A 182 10.33 1.43 -4.60
C LEU A 182 11.60 1.61 -5.47
N ALA A 183 11.74 2.76 -6.15
CA ALA A 183 12.93 3.11 -6.90
C ALA A 183 14.16 3.39 -6.00
N PRO A 184 15.38 3.25 -6.55
CA PRO A 184 16.62 3.65 -5.89
C PRO A 184 16.60 5.10 -5.35
N PRO A 185 17.41 5.42 -4.32
CA PRO A 185 17.37 6.71 -3.62
C PRO A 185 17.44 7.95 -4.53
N GLN A 186 18.16 7.86 -5.65
CA GLN A 186 18.32 8.91 -6.66
C GLN A 186 16.97 9.34 -7.28
N HIS A 187 16.01 8.42 -7.44
CA HIS A 187 14.70 8.76 -7.99
C HIS A 187 13.88 9.65 -7.04
N TYR A 188 13.95 9.38 -5.73
CA TYR A 188 13.34 10.24 -4.72
C TYR A 188 13.95 11.65 -4.76
N THR A 189 15.28 11.75 -4.82
CA THR A 189 15.98 13.03 -4.99
C THR A 189 15.52 13.77 -6.25
N ALA A 190 15.24 13.05 -7.34
CA ALA A 190 14.68 13.62 -8.55
C ALA A 190 13.22 14.10 -8.39
N ILE A 191 12.35 13.32 -7.74
CA ILE A 191 10.97 13.75 -7.40
C ILE A 191 11.03 15.03 -6.56
N MET A 192 11.85 15.05 -5.50
CA MET A 192 12.00 16.21 -4.62
C MET A 192 12.54 17.45 -5.35
N LYS A 193 13.41 17.27 -6.34
CA LYS A 193 14.00 18.36 -7.13
C LYS A 193 13.07 18.93 -8.22
N TYR A 194 12.23 18.09 -8.83
CA TYR A 194 11.48 18.46 -10.04
C TYR A 194 9.96 18.50 -9.86
N ILE A 195 9.38 17.59 -9.07
CA ILE A 195 7.92 17.42 -8.88
C ILE A 195 7.42 18.14 -7.62
N SER A 196 8.21 18.11 -6.54
CA SER A 196 7.84 18.66 -5.23
C SER A 196 8.06 20.18 -5.12
N GLN A 197 7.41 20.95 -5.98
CA GLN A 197 7.44 22.42 -5.90
C GLN A 197 6.49 22.89 -4.78
N PRO A 198 6.98 23.54 -3.70
CA PRO A 198 6.18 23.69 -2.49
C PRO A 198 4.84 24.42 -2.70
N PRO A 199 3.70 23.91 -2.20
CA PRO A 199 3.48 22.66 -1.45
C PRO A 199 2.87 21.50 -2.29
N LEU A 200 2.93 21.54 -3.63
CA LEU A 200 2.18 20.64 -4.53
C LEU A 200 3.08 19.64 -5.26
N LEU A 201 2.54 18.45 -5.52
CA LEU A 201 3.21 17.37 -6.28
C LEU A 201 2.68 17.35 -7.71
N LEU A 202 3.26 18.15 -8.60
CA LEU A 202 2.77 18.32 -9.98
C LEU A 202 3.54 17.47 -10.99
N SER A 203 2.83 16.87 -11.94
CA SER A 203 3.44 15.97 -12.93
C SER A 203 4.33 16.73 -13.92
N VAL A 204 5.59 16.32 -14.10
CA VAL A 204 6.54 16.95 -15.05
C VAL A 204 6.84 16.07 -16.27
N HIS A 205 7.46 16.63 -17.31
CA HIS A 205 7.87 15.85 -18.49
C HIS A 205 9.27 15.24 -18.30
N MET A 206 9.39 13.92 -18.47
CA MET A 206 10.59 13.13 -18.17
C MET A 206 11.87 13.64 -18.84
N HIS A 207 11.81 14.08 -20.11
CA HIS A 207 12.97 14.63 -20.83
C HIS A 207 13.12 16.16 -20.68
N ASN A 208 12.15 16.86 -20.08
CA ASN A 208 12.22 18.31 -19.83
C ASN A 208 11.50 18.66 -18.52
N PRO A 209 12.11 18.37 -17.36
CA PRO A 209 11.40 18.37 -16.08
C PRO A 209 11.11 19.77 -15.50
N THR A 210 11.43 20.84 -16.23
CA THR A 210 10.96 22.21 -15.92
C THR A 210 9.52 22.46 -16.42
N VAL A 211 9.01 21.62 -17.32
CA VAL A 211 7.66 21.74 -17.88
C VAL A 211 6.71 20.81 -17.14
N SER A 212 5.73 21.40 -16.47
CA SER A 212 4.57 20.66 -15.96
C SER A 212 3.71 20.14 -17.12
N VAL A 213 3.24 18.91 -16.98
CA VAL A 213 2.30 18.24 -17.88
C VAL A 213 0.85 18.42 -17.42
N ARG A 214 0.62 18.85 -16.16
CA ARG A 214 -0.71 18.97 -15.54
C ARG A 214 -0.80 20.12 -14.53
N GLY A 215 -1.84 20.94 -14.63
CA GLY A 215 -2.20 21.96 -13.64
C GLY A 215 -3.03 21.45 -12.45
N TRP A 216 -2.86 20.18 -12.08
CA TRP A 216 -3.64 19.52 -11.02
C TRP A 216 -2.88 18.34 -10.41
N MET A 217 -3.28 17.97 -9.19
CA MET A 217 -2.72 16.91 -8.35
C MET A 217 -3.81 15.85 -8.07
N ASP A 218 -3.46 14.57 -8.21
CA ASP A 218 -4.33 13.43 -7.85
C ASP A 218 -4.50 13.31 -6.32
N SER A 219 -5.68 12.89 -5.85
CA SER A 219 -5.97 12.52 -4.45
C SER A 219 -4.92 11.56 -3.87
N LEU A 220 -4.61 10.55 -4.68
CA LEU A 220 -3.62 9.49 -4.49
C LEU A 220 -2.26 10.02 -4.02
N LEU A 221 -1.84 11.20 -4.48
CA LEU A 221 -0.53 11.77 -4.10
C LEU A 221 -0.49 12.25 -2.63
N ALA A 222 -1.60 12.19 -1.91
CA ALA A 222 -1.64 12.25 -0.44
C ALA A 222 -0.91 11.08 0.24
N PHE A 223 -0.48 10.07 -0.51
CA PHE A 223 0.41 9.00 -0.05
C PHE A 223 1.81 9.52 0.33
N PHE A 224 2.28 10.53 -0.40
CA PHE A 224 3.71 10.86 -0.43
C PHE A 224 4.27 11.38 0.91
N PRO A 225 3.55 12.18 1.74
CA PRO A 225 4.04 12.57 3.06
C PRO A 225 4.38 11.39 3.98
N GLY A 226 3.61 10.29 3.95
CA GLY A 226 3.93 9.05 4.68
C GLY A 226 5.27 8.46 4.25
N LEU A 227 5.52 8.37 2.94
CA LEU A 227 6.81 7.95 2.39
C LEU A 227 7.96 8.91 2.78
N GLN A 228 7.71 10.22 2.80
CA GLN A 228 8.68 11.24 3.20
C GLN A 228 9.05 11.08 4.69
N VAL A 229 8.08 10.83 5.57
CA VAL A 229 8.34 10.45 6.98
C VAL A 229 9.24 9.22 7.06
N LEU A 230 8.90 8.15 6.34
CA LEU A 230 9.68 6.90 6.35
C LEU A 230 11.08 7.04 5.71
N ARG A 231 11.33 8.12 4.96
CA ARG A 231 12.64 8.53 4.44
C ARG A 231 13.46 9.44 5.37
N GLY A 232 12.91 9.88 6.51
CA GLY A 232 13.54 10.88 7.38
C GLY A 232 13.16 12.34 7.07
N ASP A 233 12.43 12.60 6.00
CA ASP A 233 12.23 13.92 5.39
C ASP A 233 10.96 14.62 5.92
N LEU A 234 10.90 14.81 7.25
CA LEU A 234 9.71 15.32 7.93
C LEU A 234 9.22 16.69 7.43
N LYS A 235 10.13 17.60 7.06
CA LYS A 235 9.74 18.98 6.74
C LYS A 235 8.76 19.04 5.56
N PRO A 236 9.10 18.60 4.33
CA PRO A 236 8.18 18.65 3.21
C PRO A 236 6.95 17.75 3.41
N ALA A 237 7.05 16.69 4.22
CA ALA A 237 5.90 15.88 4.62
C ALA A 237 4.85 16.73 5.37
N ILE A 238 5.28 17.51 6.38
CA ILE A 238 4.41 18.42 7.14
C ILE A 238 3.84 19.52 6.25
N GLU A 239 4.64 20.10 5.35
CA GLU A 239 4.23 21.18 4.44
C GLU A 239 3.17 20.70 3.42
N THR A 240 3.35 19.51 2.84
CA THR A 240 2.43 18.91 1.88
C THR A 240 1.17 18.38 2.57
N HIS A 241 1.29 17.80 3.76
CA HIS A 241 0.15 17.27 4.52
C HIS A 241 -0.79 18.37 5.04
N GLU A 242 -0.27 19.48 5.57
CA GLU A 242 -1.15 20.59 5.97
C GLU A 242 -1.86 21.21 4.75
N MET A 243 -1.20 21.30 3.59
CA MET A 243 -1.87 21.70 2.34
C MET A 243 -3.05 20.78 2.02
N LEU A 244 -2.85 19.46 2.05
CA LEU A 244 -3.91 18.48 1.81
C LEU A 244 -5.04 18.62 2.83
N TYR A 245 -4.72 18.89 4.10
CA TYR A 245 -5.73 19.13 5.13
C TYR A 245 -6.52 20.43 4.91
N GLN A 246 -5.94 21.45 4.27
CA GLN A 246 -6.68 22.64 3.85
C GLN A 246 -7.67 22.30 2.71
N VAL A 247 -7.27 21.44 1.76
CA VAL A 247 -8.17 20.94 0.70
C VAL A 247 -9.35 20.13 1.31
N THR A 248 -9.11 19.25 2.28
CA THR A 248 -10.21 18.52 2.94
C THR A 248 -11.13 19.44 3.75
N LYS A 249 -10.60 20.47 4.43
CA LYS A 249 -11.44 21.47 5.13
C LYS A 249 -12.38 22.21 4.17
N GLN A 250 -11.94 22.46 2.93
CA GLN A 250 -12.73 23.15 1.91
C GLN A 250 -13.81 22.25 1.29
N HIS A 251 -13.50 20.98 1.03
CA HIS A 251 -14.36 20.08 0.23
C HIS A 251 -14.91 18.86 1.01
N LYS A 252 -14.73 18.82 2.35
CA LYS A 252 -15.03 17.72 3.31
C LYS A 252 -14.15 16.48 3.15
N PHE A 253 -13.79 16.11 1.91
CA PHE A 253 -12.86 15.05 1.57
C PHE A 253 -11.80 15.57 0.59
N LEU A 254 -10.75 14.78 0.31
CA LEU A 254 -9.90 15.04 -0.86
C LEU A 254 -10.67 14.66 -2.13
N PRO A 255 -10.89 15.59 -3.07
CA PRO A 255 -11.38 15.25 -4.40
C PRO A 255 -10.33 14.45 -5.18
N GLU A 256 -10.76 13.55 -6.07
CA GLU A 256 -9.88 12.67 -6.87
C GLU A 256 -8.82 13.44 -7.66
N ALA A 257 -9.10 14.68 -8.05
CA ALA A 257 -8.09 15.63 -8.47
C ALA A 257 -8.46 17.07 -8.10
N PHE A 258 -7.47 17.92 -7.81
CA PHE A 258 -7.65 19.35 -7.57
C PHE A 258 -6.55 20.21 -8.23
N THR A 259 -6.88 21.46 -8.57
CA THR A 259 -5.97 22.42 -9.21
C THR A 259 -5.02 23.09 -8.22
N THR A 260 -4.04 23.83 -8.74
CA THR A 260 -3.13 24.72 -7.99
C THR A 260 -3.83 25.73 -7.08
N GLU A 261 -5.08 26.09 -7.35
CA GLU A 261 -5.92 27.00 -6.55
C GLU A 261 -6.87 26.24 -5.61
N PHE A 262 -6.57 24.96 -5.34
CA PHE A 262 -7.35 24.05 -4.50
C PHE A 262 -8.80 23.83 -4.97
N ARG A 263 -9.07 24.03 -6.27
CA ARG A 263 -10.40 23.81 -6.86
C ARG A 263 -10.55 22.36 -7.29
N VAL A 264 -11.69 21.75 -6.97
CA VAL A 264 -12.05 20.39 -7.42
C VAL A 264 -11.97 20.29 -8.95
N HIS A 265 -11.04 19.49 -9.47
CA HIS A 265 -10.95 19.12 -10.87
C HIS A 265 -11.89 17.93 -11.14
N TRP A 266 -11.66 16.81 -10.44
CA TRP A 266 -12.52 15.62 -10.44
C TRP A 266 -13.12 15.42 -9.06
N GLY A 267 -14.45 15.34 -8.96
CA GLY A 267 -15.18 15.42 -7.70
C GLY A 267 -15.29 14.12 -6.93
N GLN A 268 -14.94 12.98 -7.53
CA GLN A 268 -15.04 11.66 -6.91
C GLN A 268 -14.20 11.60 -5.62
N HIS A 269 -14.63 10.79 -4.67
CA HIS A 269 -13.84 10.36 -3.52
C HIS A 269 -14.27 8.93 -3.13
N PRO A 270 -13.57 7.89 -3.61
CA PRO A 270 -13.91 6.49 -3.35
C PRO A 270 -13.45 6.00 -1.97
N LEU A 271 -13.49 6.86 -0.94
CA LEU A 271 -13.09 6.55 0.44
C LEU A 271 -11.61 6.16 0.62
N ARG A 272 -10.73 6.78 -0.19
CA ARG A 272 -9.31 6.44 -0.25
C ARG A 272 -8.56 6.74 1.07
N PRO A 273 -7.54 5.93 1.43
CA PRO A 273 -6.89 5.99 2.73
C PRO A 273 -5.68 6.92 2.81
N GLU A 274 -5.13 7.42 1.70
CA GLU A 274 -3.72 7.81 1.66
C GLU A 274 -3.41 9.03 2.54
N PHE A 275 -4.38 9.94 2.67
CA PHE A 275 -4.31 11.08 3.56
C PHE A 275 -4.36 10.67 5.05
N ALA A 276 -5.07 9.60 5.39
CA ALA A 276 -5.10 9.06 6.75
C ALA A 276 -3.83 8.26 7.08
N GLU A 277 -3.26 7.53 6.12
CA GLU A 277 -1.93 6.92 6.26
C GLU A 277 -0.86 7.98 6.56
N SER A 278 -0.79 9.02 5.72
CA SER A 278 0.13 10.14 5.95
C SER A 278 -0.10 10.81 7.31
N THR A 279 -1.36 10.89 7.78
CA THR A 279 -1.68 11.39 9.12
C THR A 279 -1.15 10.46 10.22
N TYR A 280 -1.28 9.13 10.04
CA TYR A 280 -0.75 8.13 10.97
C TYR A 280 0.78 8.20 11.08
N PHE A 281 1.51 8.17 9.97
CA PHE A 281 2.97 8.24 10.00
C PHE A 281 3.48 9.59 10.54
N LEU A 282 2.84 10.71 10.19
CA LEU A 282 3.20 12.02 10.77
C LEU A 282 2.93 12.09 12.28
N TYR A 283 1.86 11.48 12.79
CA TYR A 283 1.67 11.35 14.23
C TYR A 283 2.77 10.50 14.87
N LYS A 284 2.98 9.29 14.34
CA LYS A 284 3.96 8.29 14.82
C LYS A 284 5.38 8.86 14.94
N ALA A 285 5.78 9.71 13.99
CA ALA A 285 7.12 10.28 13.92
C ALA A 285 7.32 11.64 14.65
N THR A 286 6.25 12.28 15.12
CA THR A 286 6.35 13.62 15.75
C THR A 286 5.74 13.74 17.14
N GLY A 287 4.81 12.84 17.49
CA GLY A 287 3.99 12.93 18.70
C GLY A 287 3.06 14.15 18.74
N ASP A 288 2.87 14.87 17.64
CA ASP A 288 2.08 16.10 17.63
C ASP A 288 0.56 15.79 17.66
N PRO A 289 -0.15 16.15 18.76
CA PRO A 289 -1.57 15.84 18.91
C PRO A 289 -2.47 16.58 17.91
N TYR A 290 -1.94 17.46 17.07
CA TYR A 290 -2.66 17.97 15.91
C TYR A 290 -3.07 16.86 14.94
N TYR A 291 -2.23 15.84 14.72
CA TYR A 291 -2.56 14.77 13.77
C TYR A 291 -3.72 13.90 14.26
N LEU A 292 -3.92 13.77 15.58
CA LEU A 292 -5.14 13.22 16.17
C LEU A 292 -6.39 14.07 15.82
N GLN A 293 -6.25 15.40 15.76
CA GLN A 293 -7.34 16.29 15.34
C GLN A 293 -7.63 16.17 13.83
N VAL A 294 -6.61 15.94 13.00
CA VAL A 294 -6.77 15.63 11.56
C VAL A 294 -7.50 14.30 11.37
N GLY A 295 -7.01 13.21 11.97
CA GLY A 295 -7.65 11.90 11.88
C GLY A 295 -9.09 11.90 12.37
N ARG A 296 -9.37 12.71 13.40
CA ARG A 296 -10.71 12.92 13.94
C ARG A 296 -11.60 13.66 12.95
N SER A 297 -11.07 14.67 12.24
CA SER A 297 -11.80 15.33 11.14
C SER A 297 -12.13 14.37 9.98
N ILE A 298 -11.25 13.40 9.69
CA ILE A 298 -11.52 12.31 8.72
C ILE A 298 -12.65 11.40 9.24
N VAL A 299 -12.59 10.96 10.51
CA VAL A 299 -13.65 10.15 11.15
C VAL A 299 -15.00 10.87 11.15
N ASP A 300 -15.02 12.14 11.53
CA ASP A 300 -16.24 12.96 11.59
C ASP A 300 -16.82 13.13 10.17
N SER A 301 -15.99 13.45 9.17
CA SER A 301 -16.41 13.55 7.76
C SER A 301 -16.94 12.23 7.19
N LEU A 302 -16.27 11.11 7.44
CA LEU A 302 -16.75 9.78 7.04
C LEU A 302 -18.14 9.49 7.64
N ASN A 303 -18.31 9.71 8.96
CA ASN A 303 -19.60 9.44 9.62
C ASN A 303 -20.71 10.41 9.20
N GLN A 304 -20.39 11.65 8.81
CA GLN A 304 -21.37 12.67 8.40
C GLN A 304 -21.74 12.60 6.92
N HIS A 305 -20.82 12.18 6.04
CA HIS A 305 -20.97 12.33 4.59
C HIS A 305 -20.82 11.04 3.76
N ALA A 306 -20.24 9.96 4.30
CA ALA A 306 -20.12 8.68 3.60
C ALA A 306 -20.94 7.53 4.24
N ARG A 307 -21.28 7.63 5.53
CA ARG A 307 -22.01 6.58 6.26
C ARG A 307 -23.43 6.38 5.75
N VAL A 308 -23.79 5.12 5.51
CA VAL A 308 -25.12 4.68 5.06
C VAL A 308 -25.56 3.42 5.84
N PRO A 309 -26.82 2.97 5.78
CA PRO A 309 -27.34 1.93 6.69
C PRO A 309 -26.58 0.59 6.67
N CYS A 310 -26.02 0.21 5.52
CA CYS A 310 -25.32 -1.07 5.33
C CYS A 310 -23.80 -0.93 5.17
N GLY A 311 -23.21 0.27 5.26
CA GLY A 311 -21.77 0.46 5.06
C GLY A 311 -21.38 1.92 4.93
N PHE A 312 -20.38 2.19 4.09
CA PHE A 312 -19.94 3.54 3.74
C PHE A 312 -19.89 3.64 2.22
N ALA A 313 -20.62 4.60 1.66
CA ALA A 313 -20.71 4.81 0.23
C ALA A 313 -19.64 5.80 -0.25
N ALA A 314 -18.95 5.45 -1.33
CA ALA A 314 -18.12 6.38 -2.08
C ALA A 314 -18.90 7.66 -2.45
N VAL A 315 -18.23 8.81 -2.43
CA VAL A 315 -18.85 10.09 -2.81
C VAL A 315 -18.55 10.36 -4.28
N GLN A 316 -19.58 10.46 -5.11
CA GLN A 316 -19.43 10.58 -6.56
C GLN A 316 -19.04 12.01 -7.00
N ASP A 317 -19.46 13.03 -6.25
CA ASP A 317 -18.92 14.38 -6.35
C ASP A 317 -19.00 15.09 -4.98
N VAL A 318 -17.85 15.38 -4.36
CA VAL A 318 -17.72 16.07 -3.06
C VAL A 318 -18.40 17.44 -3.00
N ARG A 319 -18.56 18.12 -4.15
CA ARG A 319 -19.32 19.38 -4.27
C ARG A 319 -20.80 19.15 -3.94
N THR A 320 -21.33 17.99 -4.33
CA THR A 320 -22.75 17.62 -4.22
C THR A 320 -23.07 16.75 -3.00
N GLY A 321 -22.10 15.95 -2.55
CA GLY A 321 -22.32 14.91 -1.54
C GLY A 321 -23.11 13.68 -2.03
N ARG A 322 -23.37 13.54 -3.33
CA ARG A 322 -24.09 12.37 -3.89
C ARG A 322 -23.26 11.10 -3.73
N HIS A 323 -23.88 10.03 -3.24
CA HIS A 323 -23.27 8.70 -3.09
C HIS A 323 -23.25 7.91 -4.40
N GLU A 324 -22.23 7.04 -4.52
CA GLU A 324 -22.12 5.93 -5.47
C GLU A 324 -22.31 4.62 -4.69
N ASP A 325 -22.97 3.60 -5.28
CA ASP A 325 -23.27 2.33 -4.59
C ASP A 325 -22.05 1.41 -4.55
N ARG A 326 -21.03 1.85 -3.81
CA ARG A 326 -19.66 1.34 -3.85
C ARG A 326 -18.99 1.50 -2.48
N MET A 327 -18.43 0.40 -1.98
CA MET A 327 -17.45 0.37 -0.89
C MET A 327 -16.34 -0.60 -1.28
N ASP A 328 -15.21 -0.06 -1.72
CA ASP A 328 -14.08 -0.88 -2.19
C ASP A 328 -13.35 -1.53 -0.99
N SER A 329 -12.70 -2.67 -1.21
CA SER A 329 -12.14 -3.46 -0.09
C SER A 329 -11.04 -2.74 0.71
N PHE A 330 -10.25 -1.87 0.08
CA PHE A 330 -9.25 -1.02 0.74
C PHE A 330 -9.85 -0.10 1.83
N PHE A 331 -11.16 0.15 1.81
CA PHE A 331 -11.83 0.87 2.89
C PHE A 331 -11.82 0.08 4.21
N LEU A 332 -11.86 -1.25 4.14
CA LEU A 332 -11.67 -2.13 5.30
C LEU A 332 -10.18 -2.41 5.55
N ALA A 333 -9.40 -2.70 4.50
CA ALA A 333 -7.98 -3.01 4.64
C ALA A 333 -7.14 -1.85 5.17
N GLU A 334 -7.31 -0.64 4.62
CA GLU A 334 -6.38 0.49 4.85
C GLU A 334 -7.03 1.61 5.66
N MET A 335 -8.20 2.09 5.21
CA MET A 335 -8.80 3.31 5.75
C MET A 335 -9.22 3.15 7.23
N PHE A 336 -9.77 1.99 7.62
CA PHE A 336 -9.99 1.72 9.05
C PHE A 336 -8.71 1.43 9.84
N LYS A 337 -7.76 0.70 9.23
CA LYS A 337 -6.50 0.34 9.87
C LYS A 337 -5.71 1.55 10.32
N TYR A 338 -5.45 2.51 9.42
CA TYR A 338 -4.69 3.71 9.77
C TYR A 338 -5.42 4.62 10.75
N LEU A 339 -6.75 4.72 10.69
CA LEU A 339 -7.51 5.46 11.69
C LEU A 339 -7.50 4.78 13.06
N TYR A 340 -7.57 3.45 13.13
CA TYR A 340 -7.48 2.72 14.40
C TYR A 340 -6.08 2.86 15.00
N LEU A 341 -5.02 2.59 14.20
CA LEU A 341 -3.62 2.75 14.63
C LEU A 341 -3.24 4.18 15.04
N LEU A 342 -3.92 5.20 14.50
CA LEU A 342 -3.76 6.60 14.90
C LEU A 342 -4.41 6.92 16.27
N PHE A 343 -5.38 6.14 16.72
CA PHE A 343 -6.09 6.35 17.99
C PHE A 343 -5.81 5.29 19.08
N SER A 344 -5.14 4.19 18.74
CA SER A 344 -4.68 3.19 19.70
C SER A 344 -3.39 3.63 20.40
N GLU A 345 -3.31 3.34 21.69
CA GLU A 345 -2.07 3.37 22.48
C GLU A 345 -1.28 2.07 22.24
N LYS A 346 0.06 2.06 22.40
CA LYS A 346 0.87 0.85 22.11
C LYS A 346 0.46 -0.34 22.97
N GLU A 347 0.03 -0.06 24.20
CA GLU A 347 -0.43 -0.99 25.22
C GLU A 347 -1.82 -1.60 24.91
N GLN A 348 -2.54 -1.05 23.93
CA GLN A 348 -3.84 -1.57 23.45
C GLN A 348 -3.69 -2.49 22.23
N LEU A 349 -2.55 -2.42 21.54
CA LEU A 349 -2.21 -3.32 20.44
C LEU A 349 -1.71 -4.65 21.02
N LEU A 350 -1.90 -5.75 20.31
CA LEU A 350 -1.40 -7.06 20.73
C LEU A 350 0.14 -7.19 20.61
N PHE A 351 0.86 -6.14 20.20
CA PHE A 351 2.30 -6.15 19.83
C PHE A 351 2.81 -4.73 19.48
N ASP A 352 4.10 -4.59 19.12
CA ASP A 352 4.66 -3.34 18.57
C ASP A 352 4.75 -3.30 17.03
N ILE A 353 3.94 -2.45 16.39
CA ILE A 353 3.90 -2.22 14.93
C ILE A 353 5.29 -1.90 14.32
N ASP A 354 6.26 -1.46 15.12
CA ASP A 354 7.61 -1.11 14.64
C ASP A 354 8.45 -2.29 14.10
N ASP A 355 8.09 -3.55 14.40
CA ASP A 355 8.80 -4.73 13.85
C ASP A 355 8.35 -5.13 12.43
N TYR A 356 7.35 -4.44 11.86
CA TYR A 356 6.70 -4.81 10.59
C TYR A 356 6.68 -3.65 9.58
N ILE A 357 6.70 -4.01 8.30
CA ILE A 357 6.52 -3.08 7.18
C ILE A 357 5.12 -3.22 6.58
N PHE A 358 4.53 -2.09 6.20
CA PHE A 358 3.25 -2.03 5.52
C PHE A 358 3.45 -2.18 4.00
N SER A 359 2.70 -3.07 3.35
CA SER A 359 2.58 -3.11 1.89
C SER A 359 1.85 -1.88 1.37
N THR A 360 1.65 -1.81 0.05
CA THR A 360 0.87 -0.73 -0.55
C THR A 360 -0.65 -0.84 -0.38
N GLU A 361 -1.14 -1.92 0.23
CA GLU A 361 -2.53 -2.05 0.72
C GLU A 361 -2.50 -2.18 2.26
N ALA A 362 -1.48 -1.55 2.83
CA ALA A 362 -1.17 -1.52 4.25
C ALA A 362 -0.98 -2.91 4.90
N HIS A 363 -0.65 -3.96 4.13
CA HIS A 363 -0.54 -5.33 4.64
C HIS A 363 0.76 -5.51 5.44
N LEU A 364 0.73 -6.02 6.68
CA LEU A 364 1.95 -6.12 7.48
C LEU A 364 2.75 -7.37 7.14
N LEU A 365 4.00 -7.16 6.73
CA LEU A 365 5.00 -8.19 6.52
C LEU A 365 6.14 -8.00 7.54
N PRO A 366 6.64 -9.07 8.20
CA PRO A 366 7.65 -8.93 9.24
C PRO A 366 8.98 -8.42 8.67
N VAL A 367 9.64 -7.49 9.39
CA VAL A 367 10.98 -7.01 9.02
C VAL A 367 11.99 -8.16 8.96
N THR A 368 11.79 -9.23 9.73
CA THR A 368 12.64 -10.43 9.73
C THR A 368 12.72 -11.14 8.36
N LEU A 369 11.74 -10.97 7.47
CA LEU A 369 11.84 -11.50 6.09
C LEU A 369 13.06 -10.95 5.33
N SER A 370 13.53 -9.74 5.68
CA SER A 370 14.72 -9.12 5.07
C SER A 370 16.03 -9.85 5.40
N THR A 371 16.10 -10.57 6.53
CA THR A 371 17.29 -11.32 6.98
C THR A 371 17.20 -12.83 6.72
N MET A 372 16.06 -13.33 6.20
CA MET A 372 15.90 -14.72 5.81
C MET A 372 16.72 -15.04 4.54
N HIS A 373 17.94 -15.55 4.73
CA HIS A 373 18.79 -16.02 3.63
C HIS A 373 18.28 -17.36 3.05
N PRO A 374 18.20 -17.50 1.72
CA PRO A 374 18.13 -18.81 1.08
C PRO A 374 19.51 -19.49 1.18
N ALA A 375 19.54 -20.83 1.15
CA ALA A 375 20.75 -21.63 1.30
C ALA A 375 21.65 -21.62 0.04
N CYS A 376 22.23 -20.46 -0.28
CA CYS A 376 23.10 -20.29 -1.44
C CYS A 376 24.45 -21.01 -1.28
N GLN A 377 24.62 -22.13 -1.98
CA GLN A 377 25.92 -22.80 -2.15
C GLN A 377 26.79 -22.01 -3.13
N GLY A 378 27.97 -21.56 -2.71
CA GLY A 378 28.92 -20.88 -3.58
C GLY A 378 30.25 -20.59 -2.90
N ASN A 379 31.36 -21.07 -3.49
CA ASN A 379 32.70 -20.87 -2.94
C ASN A 379 33.13 -19.40 -3.07
N ALA A 380 33.59 -18.81 -1.97
CA ALA A 380 34.01 -17.40 -1.93
C ALA A 380 35.50 -17.21 -2.24
N SER A 381 35.83 -16.13 -2.94
CA SER A 381 37.21 -15.62 -3.09
C SER A 381 37.26 -14.18 -2.57
N ALA A 382 38.33 -13.83 -1.85
CA ALA A 382 38.30 -12.70 -0.92
C ALA A 382 38.88 -11.39 -1.49
N VAL A 383 38.03 -10.37 -1.64
CA VAL A 383 38.44 -8.97 -1.90
C VAL A 383 38.22 -8.11 -0.64
N HIS A 384 39.08 -7.14 -0.35
CA HIS A 384 38.97 -6.28 0.85
C HIS A 384 38.10 -5.03 0.58
N PRO A 385 37.23 -4.63 1.53
CA PRO A 385 36.48 -3.37 1.44
C PRO A 385 37.32 -2.18 1.92
N THR A 386 37.07 -1.01 1.32
CA THR A 386 37.47 0.30 1.85
C THR A 386 36.39 0.86 2.79
N ALA A 387 36.75 1.82 3.65
CA ALA A 387 35.87 2.37 4.68
C ALA A 387 34.86 3.41 4.13
N GLU A 388 33.92 3.81 5.00
CA GLU A 388 32.85 4.80 4.78
C GLU A 388 31.71 4.37 3.84
N GLU A 389 30.99 3.29 4.21
CA GLU A 389 29.56 3.15 3.89
C GLU A 389 28.72 3.59 5.11
N ASP A 390 27.64 4.34 4.87
CA ASP A 390 26.80 4.95 5.92
C ASP A 390 25.97 3.89 6.67
N LEU A 391 25.75 4.09 7.98
CA LEU A 391 25.00 3.18 8.85
C LEU A 391 23.55 3.00 8.38
N PHE A 392 22.97 4.04 7.77
CA PHE A 392 21.62 4.00 7.18
C PHE A 392 21.53 3.16 5.90
N THR A 393 22.66 2.72 5.33
CA THR A 393 22.66 1.97 4.06
C THR A 393 22.27 0.48 4.22
N HIS A 394 22.08 -0.03 5.45
CA HIS A 394 21.92 -1.47 5.71
C HIS A 394 20.69 -1.86 6.54
N SER A 395 19.92 -0.90 7.04
CA SER A 395 18.78 -1.16 7.94
C SER A 395 17.56 -0.40 7.45
N CYS A 396 16.38 -1.04 7.42
CA CYS A 396 15.13 -0.30 7.32
C CYS A 396 15.01 0.60 8.58
N PRO A 397 14.84 1.92 8.43
CA PRO A 397 15.02 2.83 9.55
C PRO A 397 13.79 2.86 10.46
N SER A 398 13.98 2.61 11.75
CA SER A 398 12.90 2.69 12.74
C SER A 398 12.49 4.14 12.97
N THR A 399 11.17 4.39 13.04
CA THR A 399 10.62 5.70 13.42
C THR A 399 11.04 6.14 14.83
N GLN A 400 11.45 5.20 15.70
CA GLN A 400 11.97 5.52 17.04
C GLN A 400 13.41 6.07 17.02
N THR A 401 14.23 5.73 16.02
CA THR A 401 15.64 6.16 15.94
C THR A 401 15.88 7.29 14.95
N LEU A 402 14.99 7.51 13.98
CA LEU A 402 15.08 8.65 13.06
C LEU A 402 14.81 10.00 13.72
N PHE A 403 13.96 10.05 14.75
CA PHE A 403 13.33 11.32 15.17
C PHE A 403 13.36 11.55 16.69
N PRO A 404 13.90 12.70 17.16
CA PRO A 404 13.63 13.16 18.51
C PRO A 404 12.19 13.67 18.59
N ASN A 405 11.35 12.99 19.38
CA ASN A 405 9.94 13.32 19.60
C ASN A 405 9.73 14.78 20.04
N ASN A 406 9.47 15.66 19.07
CA ASN A 406 9.38 17.11 19.28
C ASN A 406 8.16 17.72 18.58
N PRO A 407 6.99 17.74 19.25
CA PRO A 407 5.77 18.37 18.73
C PRO A 407 5.92 19.85 18.36
N ALA A 408 6.87 20.57 18.99
CA ALA A 408 7.10 21.98 18.67
C ALA A 408 7.73 22.17 17.27
N PHE A 409 8.59 21.24 16.82
CA PHE A 409 9.13 21.27 15.46
C PHE A 409 8.01 21.20 14.42
N ALA A 410 7.15 20.18 14.50
CA ALA A 410 6.02 20.00 13.58
C ALA A 410 5.09 21.22 13.57
N LYS A 411 4.78 21.77 14.74
CA LYS A 411 3.98 23.00 14.88
C LYS A 411 4.60 24.21 14.16
N THR A 412 5.90 24.48 14.32
CA THR A 412 6.56 25.67 13.73
C THR A 412 6.63 25.67 12.20
N ILE A 413 6.50 24.49 11.57
CA ILE A 413 6.34 24.34 10.13
C ILE A 413 4.87 24.54 9.76
N ARG A 414 3.97 23.74 10.34
CA ARG A 414 2.53 23.75 10.05
C ARG A 414 1.86 25.11 10.19
N ASP A 415 2.14 25.87 11.27
CA ASP A 415 1.40 27.10 11.56
C ASP A 415 1.58 28.19 10.46
N ARG A 416 2.55 28.01 9.54
CA ARG A 416 2.74 28.83 8.32
C ARG A 416 1.71 28.53 7.21
N TYR A 417 1.24 27.28 7.12
CA TYR A 417 0.34 26.77 6.07
C TYR A 417 -1.11 26.64 6.55
N LYS A 418 -1.34 26.67 7.86
CA LYS A 418 -2.63 26.58 8.54
C LYS A 418 -3.71 27.58 8.05
N TYR A 419 -3.30 28.66 7.38
CA TYR A 419 -4.19 29.69 6.85
C TYR A 419 -4.11 29.90 5.33
N LEU A 420 -3.59 28.92 4.56
CA LEU A 420 -3.55 28.98 3.08
C LEU A 420 -4.89 29.38 2.43
N LEU A 421 -6.02 28.98 3.04
CA LEU A 421 -7.38 29.28 2.58
C LEU A 421 -8.12 30.31 3.46
N GLY A 422 -7.44 30.94 4.43
CA GLY A 422 -8.05 31.92 5.37
C GLY A 422 -9.10 31.36 6.35
N ALA A 423 -9.40 30.05 6.29
CA ALA A 423 -10.50 29.41 7.02
C ALA A 423 -10.19 29.16 8.52
N GLY A 424 -10.09 30.23 9.31
CA GLY A 424 -9.84 30.20 10.77
C GLY A 424 -11.03 29.72 11.62
N GLY A 425 -11.54 28.51 11.38
CA GLY A 425 -12.63 27.93 12.17
C GLY A 425 -12.18 27.37 13.52
N VAL A 426 -12.86 27.75 14.60
CA VAL A 426 -12.73 27.12 15.92
C VAL A 426 -13.67 25.92 16.01
N TYR A 427 -13.15 24.74 16.33
CA TYR A 427 -13.93 23.50 16.44
C TYR A 427 -14.01 23.03 17.90
N HIS A 428 -15.19 22.57 18.31
CA HIS A 428 -15.42 22.04 19.67
C HIS A 428 -14.97 20.58 19.80
N THR A 429 -14.31 20.27 20.91
CA THR A 429 -13.87 18.91 21.26
C THR A 429 -15.00 18.09 21.87
N THR A 430 -15.65 17.22 21.09
CA THR A 430 -16.39 16.08 21.66
C THR A 430 -15.44 14.90 21.91
N PRO A 431 -15.66 14.07 22.94
CA PRO A 431 -14.80 12.90 23.20
C PRO A 431 -14.93 11.84 22.09
N VAL A 432 -13.84 11.12 21.81
CA VAL A 432 -13.79 10.05 20.79
C VAL A 432 -14.36 8.74 21.35
N SER A 433 -15.64 8.75 21.72
CA SER A 433 -16.36 7.60 22.30
C SER A 433 -17.24 6.84 21.27
N SER A 434 -17.09 7.16 19.98
CA SER A 434 -18.03 6.77 18.92
C SER A 434 -17.44 5.92 17.77
N LEU A 435 -16.17 5.48 17.84
CA LEU A 435 -15.62 4.45 16.94
C LEU A 435 -16.15 3.03 17.28
N ARG A 436 -17.48 2.86 17.36
CA ARG A 436 -18.13 1.53 17.34
C ARG A 436 -18.10 0.98 15.91
N VAL A 437 -16.92 0.55 15.46
CA VAL A 437 -16.63 0.07 14.11
C VAL A 437 -16.96 -1.43 13.98
N LEU A 438 -18.22 -1.80 14.24
CA LEU A 438 -18.75 -3.10 13.80
C LEU A 438 -19.11 -3.01 12.31
N ARG A 439 -18.10 -3.09 11.44
CA ARG A 439 -18.27 -2.88 9.97
C ARG A 439 -17.90 -4.11 9.14
N TRP A 440 -16.96 -4.94 9.59
CA TRP A 440 -16.74 -6.29 9.07
C TRP A 440 -18.03 -7.12 8.97
N PHE A 441 -18.83 -7.10 10.04
CA PHE A 441 -20.12 -7.78 10.10
C PHE A 441 -21.12 -7.36 9.01
N LEU A 442 -20.97 -6.16 8.42
CA LEU A 442 -21.84 -5.69 7.35
C LEU A 442 -21.45 -6.33 6.01
N PHE A 443 -20.15 -6.47 5.72
CA PHE A 443 -19.67 -7.26 4.58
C PHE A 443 -20.08 -8.74 4.73
N GLN A 444 -19.82 -9.35 5.89
CA GLN A 444 -20.19 -10.75 6.18
C GLN A 444 -21.71 -11.02 6.09
N LYS A 445 -22.56 -10.01 6.40
CA LYS A 445 -24.02 -10.15 6.34
C LYS A 445 -24.61 -9.90 4.96
N TYR A 446 -24.07 -8.94 4.20
CA TYR A 446 -24.71 -8.42 2.99
C TYR A 446 -23.97 -8.74 1.69
N ALA A 447 -22.66 -8.96 1.72
CA ALA A 447 -21.85 -9.09 0.52
C ALA A 447 -21.21 -10.48 0.35
N TYR A 448 -20.66 -11.08 1.41
CA TYR A 448 -20.05 -12.42 1.34
C TYR A 448 -20.97 -13.44 0.66
N PRO A 449 -20.50 -14.26 -0.32
CA PRO A 449 -19.10 -14.43 -0.78
C PRO A 449 -18.69 -13.53 -1.98
N ALA A 450 -19.43 -12.48 -2.29
CA ALA A 450 -19.06 -11.55 -3.35
C ALA A 450 -17.79 -10.74 -3.00
N ASP A 451 -17.14 -10.15 -4.01
CA ASP A 451 -15.84 -9.52 -3.86
C ASP A 451 -15.87 -8.20 -3.06
N GLU A 452 -16.89 -7.35 -3.28
CA GLU A 452 -17.05 -6.04 -2.62
C GLU A 452 -18.49 -5.79 -2.18
N LEU A 453 -18.69 -4.78 -1.31
CA LEU A 453 -20.00 -4.40 -0.77
C LEU A 453 -20.60 -3.22 -1.54
N MET A 454 -21.89 -3.33 -1.88
CA MET A 454 -22.73 -2.25 -2.38
C MET A 454 -23.59 -1.72 -1.21
N PRO A 455 -23.19 -0.61 -0.56
CA PRO A 455 -23.67 -0.21 0.75
C PRO A 455 -24.99 0.59 0.72
N LEU A 456 -25.46 1.03 -0.45
CA LEU A 456 -26.79 1.62 -0.65
C LEU A 456 -27.84 0.54 -0.93
N SER A 457 -27.51 -0.46 -1.76
CA SER A 457 -28.41 -1.59 -2.06
C SER A 457 -28.24 -2.81 -1.13
N CYS A 458 -27.36 -2.72 -0.12
CA CYS A 458 -27.18 -3.71 0.94
C CYS A 458 -26.89 -5.14 0.42
N ARG A 459 -26.02 -5.26 -0.58
CA ARG A 459 -25.73 -6.51 -1.30
C ARG A 459 -24.27 -6.60 -1.74
N GLY A 460 -23.85 -7.78 -2.21
CA GLY A 460 -22.56 -7.98 -2.85
C GLY A 460 -22.48 -7.40 -4.28
N ARG A 461 -21.28 -6.96 -4.67
CA ARG A 461 -20.87 -6.67 -6.06
C ARG A 461 -20.32 -7.93 -6.72
N VAL A 462 -20.90 -8.35 -7.84
CA VAL A 462 -20.49 -9.56 -8.58
C VAL A 462 -20.13 -9.17 -10.01
N ARG A 463 -18.88 -9.42 -10.41
CA ARG A 463 -18.36 -9.02 -11.72
C ARG A 463 -19.20 -9.63 -12.84
N GLY A 464 -19.68 -8.78 -13.75
CA GLY A 464 -20.56 -9.16 -14.86
C GLY A 464 -22.06 -9.03 -14.58
N LEU A 465 -22.51 -8.85 -13.34
CA LEU A 465 -23.90 -8.49 -13.01
C LEU A 465 -24.09 -6.97 -12.97
N GLU A 466 -23.11 -6.24 -12.43
CA GLU A 466 -23.10 -4.78 -12.44
C GLU A 466 -22.45 -4.19 -13.70
N PRO A 467 -22.80 -2.94 -14.07
CA PRO A 467 -22.01 -2.14 -15.01
C PRO A 467 -20.54 -2.06 -14.58
N ASN A 468 -19.65 -2.26 -15.55
CA ASN A 468 -18.20 -2.27 -15.34
C ASN A 468 -17.65 -0.85 -15.05
N ARG A 469 -16.80 -0.73 -14.03
CA ARG A 469 -16.14 0.51 -13.55
C ARG A 469 -14.82 0.83 -14.27
N GLY A 470 -14.52 0.16 -15.39
CA GLY A 470 -13.19 0.17 -16.01
C GLY A 470 -12.21 -0.71 -15.24
N ASP A 471 -10.93 -0.34 -15.26
CA ASP A 471 -9.81 -1.12 -14.70
C ASP A 471 -9.97 -1.42 -13.19
N ILE A 472 -10.80 -0.64 -12.48
CA ILE A 472 -11.16 -0.83 -11.06
C ILE A 472 -11.87 -2.17 -10.80
N ASP A 473 -12.61 -2.72 -11.77
CA ASP A 473 -13.24 -4.04 -11.62
C ASP A 473 -12.30 -5.22 -11.97
N ASP A 474 -11.08 -4.95 -12.45
CA ASP A 474 -10.16 -6.01 -12.85
C ASP A 474 -9.45 -6.67 -11.65
N VAL A 475 -9.61 -6.15 -10.43
CA VAL A 475 -9.24 -6.88 -9.21
C VAL A 475 -10.29 -7.94 -8.80
N LEU A 476 -11.54 -7.81 -9.28
CA LEU A 476 -12.64 -8.68 -8.85
C LEU A 476 -12.54 -10.05 -9.55
N GLY A 477 -12.03 -11.06 -8.86
CA GLY A 477 -11.81 -12.41 -9.38
C GLY A 477 -12.76 -13.49 -8.84
N THR A 478 -13.88 -13.11 -8.24
CA THR A 478 -14.88 -14.00 -7.60
C THR A 478 -14.32 -14.85 -6.45
N PHE A 479 -13.29 -14.35 -5.77
CA PHE A 479 -12.59 -14.99 -4.65
C PHE A 479 -12.88 -14.32 -3.30
N SER A 480 -13.97 -13.56 -3.20
CA SER A 480 -14.32 -12.77 -2.01
C SER A 480 -13.22 -11.77 -1.64
N LEU A 481 -12.77 -10.91 -2.57
CA LEU A 481 -11.70 -9.92 -2.35
C LEU A 481 -11.70 -9.26 -0.95
N THR A 482 -12.81 -8.67 -0.52
CA THR A 482 -12.93 -8.00 0.81
C THR A 482 -12.82 -8.96 2.00
N LEU A 483 -13.07 -10.26 1.83
CA LEU A 483 -12.79 -11.27 2.86
C LEU A 483 -11.27 -11.43 3.01
N ILE A 484 -10.55 -11.60 1.90
CA ILE A 484 -9.11 -11.84 1.85
C ILE A 484 -8.36 -10.60 2.37
N ASP A 485 -8.48 -9.47 1.64
CA ASP A 485 -7.81 -8.16 1.80
C ASP A 485 -7.91 -7.53 3.21
N SER A 486 -8.75 -8.07 4.10
CA SER A 486 -9.03 -7.51 5.43
C SER A 486 -8.92 -8.52 6.58
N MET A 487 -8.52 -9.78 6.33
CA MET A 487 -8.61 -10.88 7.30
C MET A 487 -8.03 -10.50 8.67
N ASP A 488 -6.81 -9.98 8.70
CA ASP A 488 -6.06 -9.70 9.92
C ASP A 488 -6.12 -8.22 10.33
N THR A 489 -6.91 -7.39 9.63
CA THR A 489 -7.54 -6.22 10.26
C THR A 489 -8.58 -6.66 11.31
N LEU A 490 -9.04 -7.91 11.28
CA LEU A 490 -9.77 -8.49 12.40
C LEU A 490 -8.82 -8.72 13.58
N VAL A 491 -7.64 -9.30 13.34
CA VAL A 491 -6.60 -9.41 14.38
C VAL A 491 -6.29 -8.00 14.94
N LEU A 492 -6.17 -6.95 14.08
CA LEU A 492 -5.96 -5.53 14.50
C LEU A 492 -6.93 -5.04 15.57
N LEU A 493 -8.19 -5.41 15.41
CA LEU A 493 -9.28 -4.99 16.28
C LEU A 493 -9.48 -5.96 17.48
N ASN A 494 -8.50 -6.85 17.72
CA ASN A 494 -8.53 -7.99 18.65
C ASN A 494 -9.75 -8.92 18.43
N ARG A 495 -9.98 -9.29 17.16
CA ARG A 495 -11.14 -10.09 16.68
C ARG A 495 -10.68 -11.46 16.20
N LEU A 496 -10.07 -12.19 17.12
CA LEU A 496 -9.40 -13.47 16.85
C LEU A 496 -10.38 -14.59 16.47
N ASP A 497 -11.63 -14.52 16.95
CA ASP A 497 -12.70 -15.43 16.52
C ASP A 497 -13.12 -15.18 15.06
N GLU A 498 -13.33 -13.91 14.71
CA GLU A 498 -13.68 -13.54 13.34
C GLU A 498 -12.52 -13.77 12.35
N PHE A 499 -11.26 -13.60 12.77
CA PHE A 499 -10.08 -14.00 11.99
C PHE A 499 -10.05 -15.51 11.74
N GLU A 500 -10.20 -16.32 12.79
CA GLU A 500 -10.17 -17.77 12.65
C GLU A 500 -11.33 -18.30 11.78
N GLU A 501 -12.52 -17.67 11.85
CA GLU A 501 -13.63 -17.96 10.94
C GLU A 501 -13.31 -17.52 9.49
N ALA A 502 -12.71 -16.35 9.30
CA ALA A 502 -12.33 -15.82 8.00
C ALA A 502 -11.32 -16.73 7.28
N VAL A 503 -10.25 -17.16 7.97
CA VAL A 503 -9.24 -18.09 7.41
C VAL A 503 -9.89 -19.41 7.00
N LYS A 504 -10.83 -19.95 7.81
CA LYS A 504 -11.57 -21.18 7.46
C LYS A 504 -12.43 -20.99 6.21
N LYS A 505 -13.13 -19.86 6.07
CA LYS A 505 -13.90 -19.52 4.85
C LYS A 505 -13.01 -19.39 3.62
N VAL A 506 -11.86 -18.73 3.72
CA VAL A 506 -10.90 -18.63 2.61
C VAL A 506 -10.44 -20.03 2.17
N ILE A 507 -10.03 -20.89 3.10
CA ILE A 507 -9.56 -22.25 2.78
C ILE A 507 -10.69 -23.11 2.15
N VAL A 508 -11.92 -23.01 2.63
CA VAL A 508 -13.04 -23.84 2.18
C VAL A 508 -13.65 -23.34 0.87
N ASP A 509 -13.92 -22.04 0.76
CA ASP A 509 -14.81 -21.48 -0.27
C ASP A 509 -14.07 -20.83 -1.44
N VAL A 510 -12.88 -20.25 -1.22
CA VAL A 510 -12.15 -19.51 -2.27
C VAL A 510 -11.48 -20.45 -3.27
N ARG A 511 -11.60 -20.14 -4.56
CA ARG A 511 -10.85 -20.78 -5.64
C ARG A 511 -10.09 -19.74 -6.45
N LEU A 512 -8.98 -20.17 -7.04
CA LEU A 512 -8.06 -19.31 -7.79
C LEU A 512 -7.91 -19.77 -9.26
N ASP A 513 -8.62 -20.84 -9.68
CA ASP A 513 -8.62 -21.37 -11.05
C ASP A 513 -9.81 -20.91 -11.91
N HIS A 514 -10.48 -19.82 -11.49
CA HIS A 514 -11.55 -19.18 -12.23
C HIS A 514 -11.08 -18.72 -13.63
N ASP A 515 -11.92 -18.90 -14.66
CA ASP A 515 -11.68 -18.35 -15.99
C ASP A 515 -12.01 -16.84 -16.00
N VAL A 516 -11.16 -16.06 -15.35
CA VAL A 516 -11.32 -14.61 -15.16
C VAL A 516 -9.99 -13.90 -15.46
N VAL A 517 -10.09 -12.77 -16.14
CA VAL A 517 -8.94 -11.87 -16.41
C VAL A 517 -8.82 -10.89 -15.26
N VAL A 518 -7.68 -10.87 -14.58
CA VAL A 518 -7.41 -9.96 -13.46
C VAL A 518 -6.23 -9.03 -13.74
N SER A 519 -6.21 -7.89 -13.06
CA SER A 519 -5.06 -6.98 -13.00
C SER A 519 -3.93 -7.65 -12.23
N VAL A 520 -2.79 -7.87 -12.89
CA VAL A 520 -1.61 -8.54 -12.29
C VAL A 520 -1.11 -7.79 -11.07
N PHE A 521 -1.16 -6.46 -11.14
CA PHE A 521 -0.75 -5.57 -10.07
C PHE A 521 -1.73 -5.60 -8.89
N GLU A 522 -3.03 -5.34 -9.10
CA GLU A 522 -4.02 -5.32 -8.00
C GLU A 522 -4.11 -6.68 -7.29
N THR A 523 -4.08 -7.79 -8.04
CA THR A 523 -4.10 -9.14 -7.47
C THR A 523 -2.82 -9.46 -6.69
N ASN A 524 -1.67 -8.90 -7.07
CA ASN A 524 -0.47 -8.98 -6.25
C ASN A 524 -0.65 -8.24 -4.91
N ILE A 525 -1.08 -6.97 -4.94
CA ILE A 525 -1.04 -6.12 -3.76
C ILE A 525 -2.18 -6.36 -2.75
N ARG A 526 -3.38 -6.79 -3.20
CA ARG A 526 -4.60 -6.98 -2.36
C ARG A 526 -4.97 -8.44 -2.07
N VAL A 527 -4.35 -9.39 -2.76
CA VAL A 527 -4.73 -10.82 -2.70
C VAL A 527 -3.52 -11.70 -2.41
N LEU A 528 -2.34 -11.39 -2.95
CA LEU A 528 -1.12 -12.11 -2.58
C LEU A 528 -0.51 -11.59 -1.28
N GLY A 529 -0.28 -10.28 -1.13
CA GLY A 529 0.38 -9.67 0.04
C GLY A 529 -0.25 -9.99 1.39
#